data_AF-A0A4W5R1E3-F1
#
_entry.id   AF-A0A4W5R1E3-F1
#
_cell.length_a   1.000
_cell.length_b   1.000
_cell.length_c   1.000
_cell.angle_alpha   90.00
_cell.angle_beta   90.00
_cell.angle_gamma   90.00
#
_symmetry.space_group_name_H-M   'P 1'
#
loop_
_entity.id
_entity.type
_entity.pdbx_description
1 polymer ?
#
loop_
_entity_poly.entity_id
_entity_poly.type
_entity_poly.pdbx_seq_one_letter_code
_entity_poly.pdbx_strand_id
1 'polypeptide(L)'
;MDNYEPGVYTEKVLEATKLLTNTVMPRFTEQVEAAVEALSANPTLPVDENEFIDASRLVYDGVRDIRKAVLMIRVSVHARHYVVHY
;
A
#
# COMPACT_ATOMS: atom_id res chain seq x y z
N MET A 1 -0.92 14.79 4.74
CA MET A 1 -2.21 14.58 5.46
C MET A 1 -2.61 15.85 6.17
N ASP A 2 -2.20 17.00 5.62
CA ASP A 2 -1.79 18.14 6.45
C ASP A 2 -2.93 19.16 6.60
N ASN A 3 -4.04 18.89 5.89
CA ASN A 3 -5.31 19.59 6.01
C ASN A 3 -6.25 18.97 7.07
N TYR A 4 -5.80 17.93 7.78
CA TYR A 4 -6.57 17.25 8.82
C TYR A 4 -5.90 17.44 10.18
N GLU A 5 -6.71 17.56 11.23
CA GLU A 5 -6.19 17.52 12.59
C GLU A 5 -5.53 16.15 12.86
N PRO A 6 -4.34 16.12 13.49
CA PRO A 6 -3.69 14.88 13.86
C PRO A 6 -4.57 13.97 14.73
N GLY A 7 -4.60 12.69 14.40
CA GLY A 7 -5.26 11.67 15.22
C GLY A 7 -5.32 10.32 14.52
N VAL A 8 -6.11 9.40 15.08
CA VAL A 8 -6.19 8.00 14.64
C VAL A 8 -6.44 7.85 13.13
N TYR A 9 -7.22 8.75 12.53
CA TYR A 9 -7.44 8.75 11.08
C TYR A 9 -6.16 9.07 10.30
N THR A 10 -5.53 10.21 10.59
CA THR A 10 -4.32 10.64 9.86
C THR A 10 -3.18 9.66 10.10
N GLU A 11 -3.06 9.11 11.31
CA GLU A 11 -2.08 8.08 11.67
C GLU A 11 -2.24 6.83 10.82
N LYS A 12 -3.44 6.26 10.73
CA LYS A 12 -3.68 5.04 9.93
C LYS A 12 -3.35 5.21 8.46
N VAL A 13 -3.68 6.37 7.88
CA VAL A 13 -3.34 6.61 6.47
C VAL A 13 -1.84 6.83 6.29
N LEU A 14 -1.20 7.58 7.20
CA LEU A 14 0.24 7.80 7.17
C LEU A 14 1.03 6.50 7.38
N GLU A 15 0.56 5.60 8.25
CA GLU A 15 1.14 4.27 8.46
C GLU A 15 1.05 3.42 7.20
N ALA A 16 -0.14 3.32 6.58
CA ALA A 16 -0.31 2.61 5.31
C ALA A 16 0.57 3.19 4.19
N THR A 17 0.73 4.51 4.16
CA THR A 17 1.60 5.21 3.19
C THR A 17 3.07 4.88 3.44
N LYS A 18 3.51 4.92 4.70
CA LYS A 18 4.88 4.56 5.09
C LYS A 18 5.21 3.11 4.76
N LEU A 19 4.29 2.17 4.99
CA LEU A 19 4.48 0.76 4.65
C LEU A 19 4.66 0.58 3.13
N LEU A 20 3.82 1.25 2.33
CA LEU A 20 3.96 1.23 0.88
C LEU A 20 5.32 1.79 0.43
N THR A 21 5.68 2.98 0.91
CA THR A 21 6.90 3.68 0.48
C THR A 21 8.19 3.02 0.97
N ASN A 22 8.24 2.56 2.22
CA ASN A 22 9.49 2.13 2.85
C ASN A 22 9.72 0.62 2.76
N THR A 23 8.70 -0.17 2.39
CA THR A 23 8.81 -1.63 2.39
C THR A 23 8.35 -2.24 1.08
N VAL A 24 7.13 -1.94 0.65
CA VAL A 24 6.56 -2.58 -0.55
C VAL A 24 7.25 -2.10 -1.82
N MET A 25 7.42 -0.79 -1.99
CA MET A 25 8.07 -0.23 -3.19
C MET A 25 9.52 -0.68 -3.34
N PRO A 26 10.39 -0.64 -2.30
CA PRO A 26 11.76 -1.15 -2.40
C PRO A 26 11.81 -2.64 -2.78
N ARG A 27 10.97 -3.48 -2.16
CA ARG A 27 10.91 -4.92 -2.50
C ARG A 27 10.48 -5.14 -3.94
N PHE A 28 9.49 -4.39 -4.42
CA PHE A 28 9.06 -4.49 -5.82
C PHE A 28 10.18 -4.05 -6.79
N THR A 29 10.89 -2.96 -6.48
CA THR A 29 12.04 -2.52 -7.29
C THR A 29 13.12 -3.60 -7.36
N GLU A 30 13.52 -4.18 -6.23
CA GLU A 30 14.51 -5.27 -6.17
C GLU A 30 14.12 -6.46 -7.05
N GLN A 31 12.85 -6.87 -7.00
CA GLN A 31 12.35 -7.99 -7.80
C GLN A 31 12.30 -7.67 -9.31
N VAL A 32 11.99 -6.41 -9.67
CA VAL A 32 12.07 -5.96 -11.06
C VAL A 32 13.51 -5.94 -11.57
N GLU A 33 14.44 -5.40 -10.78
CA GLU A 33 15.86 -5.38 -11.12
C GLU A 33 16.40 -6.81 -11.31
N ALA A 34 16.14 -7.72 -10.37
CA ALA A 34 16.55 -9.12 -10.46
C ALA A 34 15.97 -9.83 -11.70
N ALA A 35 14.68 -9.61 -12.01
CA ALA A 35 14.06 -10.19 -13.20
C ALA A 35 14.69 -9.65 -14.50
N VAL A 36 14.96 -8.33 -14.56
CA VAL A 36 15.61 -7.70 -15.72
C VAL A 36 17.03 -8.24 -15.90
N GLU A 37 17.81 -8.36 -14.83
CA GLU A 37 19.16 -8.92 -14.86
C GLU A 37 19.18 -10.36 -15.39
N ALA A 38 18.29 -11.21 -14.85
CA ALA A 38 18.21 -12.62 -15.25
C ALA A 38 17.82 -12.79 -16.72
N LEU A 39 16.85 -11.99 -17.21
CA LEU A 39 16.40 -12.03 -18.60
C LEU A 39 17.39 -11.38 -19.58
N SER A 40 18.25 -10.48 -19.10
CA SER A 40 19.28 -9.83 -19.93
C SER A 40 20.58 -10.64 -20.02
N ALA A 41 20.76 -11.65 -19.17
CA ALA A 41 21.92 -12.55 -19.21
C ALA A 41 21.92 -13.42 -20.47
N ASN A 42 23.10 -13.91 -20.88
CA ASN A 42 23.25 -14.82 -22.02
C ASN A 42 24.11 -16.05 -21.66
N PRO A 43 23.52 -17.27 -21.54
CA PRO A 43 22.09 -17.55 -21.68
C PRO A 43 21.28 -16.93 -20.54
N THR A 44 19.97 -16.75 -20.76
CA THR A 44 19.06 -16.19 -19.75
C THR A 44 19.07 -17.05 -18.48
N LEU A 45 19.04 -16.39 -17.33
CA LEU A 45 18.96 -17.06 -16.03
C LEU A 45 17.49 -17.27 -15.63
N PRO A 46 17.20 -18.26 -14.77
CA PRO A 46 15.85 -18.45 -14.23
C PRO A 46 15.44 -17.25 -13.36
N VAL A 47 14.16 -16.88 -13.46
CA VAL A 47 13.52 -15.86 -12.63
C VAL A 47 12.66 -16.56 -11.57
N ASP A 48 12.69 -16.09 -10.33
CA ASP A 48 11.69 -16.51 -9.34
C ASP A 48 10.37 -15.78 -9.59
N GLU A 49 9.54 -16.37 -10.44
CA GLU A 49 8.24 -15.81 -10.82
C GLU A 49 7.30 -15.65 -9.61
N ASN A 50 7.42 -16.51 -8.58
CA ASN A 50 6.54 -16.44 -7.42
C ASN A 50 6.83 -15.19 -6.58
N GLU A 51 8.11 -14.90 -6.32
CA GLU A 51 8.48 -13.67 -5.61
C GLU A 51 8.12 -12.42 -6.41
N PHE A 52 8.34 -12.44 -7.73
CA PHE A 52 7.98 -11.31 -8.58
C PHE A 52 6.48 -11.02 -8.56
N ILE A 53 5.64 -12.06 -8.65
CA ILE A 53 4.19 -11.95 -8.59
C ILE A 53 3.73 -11.47 -7.20
N ASP A 54 4.31 -12.00 -6.12
CA ASP A 54 4.01 -11.58 -4.75
C ASP A 54 4.33 -10.09 -4.54
N ALA A 55 5.53 -9.66 -4.91
CA ALA A 55 5.94 -8.27 -4.79
C ALA A 55 5.05 -7.33 -5.62
N SER A 56 4.69 -7.73 -6.84
CA SER A 56 3.75 -6.99 -7.70
C SER A 56 2.36 -6.86 -7.05
N ARG A 57 1.86 -7.95 -6.46
CA ARG A 57 0.57 -7.95 -5.76
C ARG A 57 0.57 -7.05 -4.54
N LEU A 58 1.67 -7.03 -3.78
CA LEU A 58 1.81 -6.17 -2.60
C LEU A 58 1.70 -4.68 -2.94
N VAL A 59 2.16 -4.24 -4.12
CA VAL A 59 1.96 -2.86 -4.59
C VAL A 59 0.48 -2.54 -4.72
N TYR A 60 -0.28 -3.41 -5.39
CA TYR A 60 -1.73 -3.24 -5.53
C TYR A 60 -2.44 -3.24 -4.17
N ASP A 61 -2.11 -4.21 -3.31
CA ASP A 61 -2.70 -4.34 -1.98
C ASP A 61 -2.39 -3.11 -1.11
N GLY A 62 -1.16 -2.59 -1.15
CA GLY A 62 -0.75 -1.38 -0.44
C GLY A 62 -1.52 -0.14 -0.88
N VAL A 63 -1.67 0.09 -2.18
CA VAL A 63 -2.50 1.21 -2.71
C VAL A 63 -3.97 1.04 -2.32
N ARG A 64 -4.50 -0.19 -2.41
CA ARG A 64 -5.87 -0.51 -2.01
C ARG A 64 -6.10 -0.21 -0.53
N ASP A 65 -5.15 -0.52 0.33
CA ASP A 65 -5.29 -0.33 1.78
C ASP A 65 -5.17 1.13 2.19
N ILE A 66 -4.32 1.93 1.52
CA ILE A 66 -4.33 3.40 1.63
C ILE A 66 -5.72 3.94 1.26
N ARG A 67 -6.28 3.50 0.12
CA ARG A 67 -7.63 3.91 -0.31
C ARG A 67 -8.69 3.56 0.75
N LYS A 68 -8.65 2.36 1.32
CA LYS A 68 -9.56 1.97 2.41
C LYS A 68 -9.37 2.87 3.63
N ALA A 69 -8.15 3.12 4.07
CA ALA A 69 -7.85 3.95 5.23
C ALA A 69 -8.38 5.38 5.06
N VAL A 70 -8.23 5.97 3.86
CA VAL A 70 -8.80 7.28 3.53
C VAL A 70 -10.33 7.25 3.56
N LEU A 71 -10.96 6.22 3.01
CA LEU A 71 -12.42 6.12 2.94
C LEU A 71 -13.08 5.76 4.29
N MET A 72 -12.36 5.15 5.24
CA MET A 72 -12.88 4.88 6.59
C MET A 72 -13.34 6.16 7.32
N ILE A 73 -12.83 7.35 6.95
CA ILE A 73 -13.30 8.62 7.52
C ILE A 73 -14.79 8.88 7.26
N ARG A 74 -15.34 8.38 6.14
CA ARG A 74 -16.71 8.71 5.73
C ARG A 74 -17.79 7.93 6.48
N VAL A 75 -17.46 6.76 7.03
CA VAL A 75 -18.44 5.92 7.74
C VAL A 75 -18.63 6.41 9.18
N SER A 76 -17.56 6.79 9.86
CA SER A 76 -17.62 7.21 11.27
C SER A 76 -18.24 8.60 11.47
N VAL A 77 -18.14 9.51 10.49
CA VAL A 77 -18.77 10.84 10.58
C VAL A 77 -20.27 10.79 10.27
N HIS A 78 -20.72 9.89 9.39
CA HIS A 78 -22.16 9.68 9.14
C HIS A 78 -22.87 8.98 10.29
N ALA A 79 -22.18 8.13 11.06
CA ALA A 79 -22.77 7.44 12.21
C ALA A 79 -22.97 8.35 13.44
N ARG A 80 -22.27 9.50 13.54
CA ARG A 80 -22.39 10.40 14.70
C ARG A 80 -23.59 11.36 14.66
N HIS A 81 -24.33 11.44 13.55
CA HIS A 81 -25.52 12.31 13.45
C HIS A 81 -26.86 11.62 13.74
N TYR A 82 -26.85 10.33 14.12
CA TYR A 82 -28.08 9.58 14.48
C TYR A 82 -28.22 9.32 15.98
N VAL A 83 -27.75 10.22 16.84
CA VAL A 83 -28.17 10.24 18.25
C VAL A 83 -29.24 11.31 18.38
N VAL A 84 -30.48 10.94 18.03
CA VAL A 84 -31.68 11.73 18.29
C VAL A 84 -31.80 11.84 19.82
N HIS A 85 -31.64 13.06 20.33
CA HIS A 85 -32.05 13.41 21.69
C HIS A 85 -33.59 13.37 21.76
N TYR A 86 -34.08 12.67 22.80
CA TYR A 86 -35.46 12.50 23.30
C TYR A 86 -36.61 13.19 22.57
#